data_AF-A0A7S1WXK4-F1
#
_entry.id   AF-A0A7S1WXK4-F1
#
_cell.length_a   1.000
_cell.length_b   1.000
_cell.length_c   1.000
_cell.angle_alpha   90.00
_cell.angle_beta   90.00
_cell.angle_gamma   90.00
#
_symmetry.space_group_name_H-M   'P 1'
#
loop_
_entity.id
_entity.type
_entity.pdbx_description
1 polymer ?
#
loop_
_entity_poly.entity_id
_entity_poly.type
_entity_poly.pdbx_seq_one_letter_code
_entity_poly.pdbx_strand_id
1 'polypeptide(L)'
;QPQTYGGYDMSKTKYRPGSVATLVYLAEMSDAKTPNPSTLGSSKQIWGMDSRQGHVARNLRMCLKLIELTKPEVVVEPPRWPDGGKLNSSIDVTFHGFGCITLSAARLVLVRRDRVADCGTLGLLPPEGESSSADL
;
A
#
# COMPACT_ATOMS: atom_id res chain seq x y z
N GLN A 1 -17.46 11.83 22.74
CA GLN A 1 -17.36 13.29 22.89
C GLN A 1 -16.46 13.54 24.10
N PRO A 2 -15.27 14.18 23.99
CA PRO A 2 -14.33 14.16 25.11
C PRO A 2 -14.81 15.13 26.20
N GLN A 3 -15.09 14.59 27.38
CA GLN A 3 -15.55 15.35 28.55
C GLN A 3 -14.49 15.51 29.64
N THR A 4 -13.22 15.16 29.37
CA THR A 4 -12.10 15.33 30.30
C THR A 4 -10.77 15.59 29.58
N TYR A 5 -9.81 16.20 30.31
CA TYR A 5 -8.40 16.45 29.94
C TYR A 5 -8.10 17.42 28.79
N GLY A 6 -8.86 18.52 28.67
CA GLY A 6 -8.51 19.59 27.71
C GLY A 6 -8.62 19.16 26.24
N GLY A 7 -9.55 18.24 25.94
CA GLY A 7 -9.80 17.79 24.58
C GLY A 7 -10.08 18.95 23.62
N TYR A 8 -9.52 18.88 22.42
CA TYR A 8 -9.69 19.89 21.38
C TYR A 8 -11.17 20.04 20.98
N ASP A 9 -11.59 21.29 20.79
CA ASP A 9 -12.92 21.65 20.29
C ASP A 9 -13.26 20.86 19.00
N MET A 10 -14.38 20.12 19.03
CA MET A 10 -14.81 19.26 17.92
C MET A 10 -15.09 20.04 16.63
N SER A 11 -15.39 21.34 16.73
CA SER A 11 -15.53 22.19 15.55
C SER A 11 -14.21 22.31 14.76
N LYS A 12 -13.07 22.07 15.43
CA LYS A 12 -11.71 22.16 14.89
C LYS A 12 -11.11 20.80 14.53
N THR A 13 -11.57 19.71 15.13
CA THR A 13 -11.12 18.33 14.84
C THR A 13 -12.05 17.62 13.84
N LYS A 14 -11.97 18.05 12.57
CA LYS A 14 -12.66 17.38 11.46
C LYS A 14 -11.72 16.39 10.78
N TYR A 15 -11.92 15.10 11.03
CA TYR A 15 -11.18 14.03 10.36
C TYR A 15 -11.88 13.63 9.06
N ARG A 16 -11.11 13.45 7.98
CA ARG A 16 -11.66 12.95 6.71
C ARG A 16 -11.79 11.43 6.79
N PRO A 17 -12.85 10.82 6.23
CA PRO A 17 -12.91 9.37 6.08
C PRO A 17 -11.65 8.85 5.38
N GLY A 18 -10.99 7.84 5.96
CA GLY A 18 -9.76 7.26 5.41
C GLY A 18 -8.45 8.01 5.70
N SER A 19 -8.48 9.10 6.48
CA SER A 19 -7.23 9.78 6.87
C SER A 19 -6.53 9.07 8.03
N VAL A 20 -5.23 8.81 7.90
CA VAL A 20 -4.36 8.45 9.02
C VAL A 20 -4.09 9.71 9.84
N ALA A 21 -4.76 9.83 10.98
CA ALA A 21 -4.71 11.06 11.80
C ALA A 21 -3.39 11.21 12.57
N THR A 22 -2.85 10.12 13.08
CA THR A 22 -1.59 10.07 13.81
C THR A 22 -1.10 8.64 13.79
N LEU A 23 0.20 8.45 13.62
CA LEU A 23 0.79 7.14 13.72
C LEU A 23 1.92 7.17 14.75
N VAL A 24 1.76 6.38 15.80
CA VAL A 24 2.74 6.22 16.86
C VAL A 24 3.34 4.85 16.71
N TYR A 25 4.65 4.77 16.55
CA TYR A 25 5.38 3.51 16.60
C TYR A 25 6.56 3.65 17.57
N LEU A 26 6.86 2.57 18.28
CA LEU A 26 8.02 2.48 19.15
C LEU A 26 9.18 1.90 18.35
N ALA A 27 10.28 2.64 18.30
CA ALA A 27 11.51 2.16 17.71
C ALA A 27 12.24 1.26 18.71
N GLU A 28 12.66 0.08 18.28
CA GLU A 28 13.53 -0.78 19.07
C GLU A 28 14.93 -0.18 19.13
N MET A 29 15.47 0.03 20.32
CA MET A 29 16.79 0.61 20.53
C MET A 29 17.59 -0.24 21.51
N SER A 30 18.91 -0.15 21.42
CA SER A 30 19.79 -0.69 22.46
C SER A 30 19.85 0.26 23.65
N ASP A 31 19.98 -0.31 24.84
CA ASP A 31 20.28 0.35 26.10
C ASP A 31 21.75 0.81 26.21
N ALA A 32 22.65 0.23 25.40
CA ALA A 32 24.05 0.59 25.35
C ALA A 32 24.28 1.85 24.51
N LYS A 33 25.11 2.79 25.01
CA LYS A 33 25.56 3.96 24.24
C LYS A 33 26.33 3.58 22.97
N THR A 34 27.03 2.45 23.01
CA THR A 34 27.79 1.89 21.89
C THR A 34 27.36 0.43 21.69
N PRO A 35 26.24 0.19 20.99
CA PRO A 35 25.74 -1.16 20.77
C PRO A 35 26.72 -1.97 19.93
N ASN A 36 26.74 -3.29 20.14
CA ASN A 36 27.53 -4.18 19.30
C ASN A 36 27.04 -4.08 17.84
N PRO A 37 27.92 -3.87 16.84
CA PRO A 37 27.53 -3.78 15.43
C PRO A 37 26.66 -4.93 14.93
N SER A 38 26.83 -6.14 15.49
CA SER A 38 26.00 -7.29 15.15
C SER A 38 24.50 -7.10 15.46
N THR A 39 24.18 -6.24 16.42
CA THR A 39 22.79 -5.95 16.84
C THR A 39 22.12 -4.89 15.98
N LEU A 40 22.89 -4.02 15.32
CA LEU A 40 22.38 -2.95 14.46
C LEU A 40 21.78 -3.52 13.17
N GLY A 41 22.42 -4.57 12.63
CA GLY A 41 22.04 -5.20 11.37
C GLY A 41 22.81 -4.66 10.17
N SER A 42 22.36 -4.96 8.97
CA SER A 42 22.96 -4.47 7.72
C SER A 42 21.91 -4.05 6.71
N SER A 43 22.30 -3.22 5.73
CA SER A 43 21.37 -2.73 4.70
C SER A 43 20.73 -3.86 3.89
N LYS A 44 21.37 -5.02 3.77
CA LYS A 44 20.80 -6.20 3.10
C LYS A 44 19.58 -6.74 3.85
N GLN A 45 19.54 -6.58 5.16
CA GLN A 45 18.45 -7.09 6.01
C GLN A 45 17.15 -6.29 5.84
N ILE A 46 17.19 -5.07 5.30
CA ILE A 46 16.00 -4.23 5.09
C ILE A 46 14.94 -4.96 4.24
N TRP A 47 15.39 -5.78 3.28
CA TRP A 47 14.50 -6.41 2.29
C TRP A 47 14.03 -7.81 2.67
N GLY A 48 14.54 -8.39 3.77
CA GLY A 48 14.13 -9.71 4.25
C GLY A 48 13.41 -9.62 5.59
N MET A 49 12.69 -10.67 5.97
CA MET A 49 12.04 -10.79 7.27
C MET A 49 12.57 -12.01 8.02
N ASP A 50 13.47 -11.79 8.97
CA ASP A 50 14.06 -12.83 9.83
C ASP A 50 14.18 -12.27 11.26
N SER A 51 13.91 -13.11 12.26
CA SER A 51 13.95 -12.75 13.68
C SER A 51 15.35 -12.41 14.20
N ARG A 52 16.40 -12.80 13.47
CA ARG A 52 17.82 -12.54 13.80
C ARG A 52 18.33 -11.20 13.26
N GLN A 53 17.50 -10.43 12.58
CA GLN A 53 17.91 -9.17 11.96
C GLN A 53 18.03 -8.05 12.99
N GLY A 54 18.96 -7.14 12.73
CA GLY A 54 19.22 -6.04 13.65
C GLY A 54 18.05 -5.07 13.80
N HIS A 55 18.00 -4.39 14.94
CA HIS A 55 16.90 -3.49 15.31
C HIS A 55 16.80 -2.28 14.36
N VAL A 56 17.91 -1.79 13.79
CA VAL A 56 17.87 -0.69 12.81
C VAL A 56 17.12 -1.12 11.55
N ALA A 57 17.44 -2.30 10.99
CA ALA A 57 16.76 -2.81 9.80
C ALA A 57 15.26 -3.06 10.07
N ARG A 58 14.92 -3.57 11.27
CA ARG A 58 13.52 -3.75 11.71
C ARG A 58 12.75 -2.43 11.81
N ASN A 59 13.32 -1.43 12.47
CA ASN A 59 12.73 -0.09 12.57
C ASN A 59 12.55 0.56 11.19
N LEU A 60 13.55 0.45 10.32
CA LEU A 60 13.48 1.02 8.98
C LEU A 60 12.36 0.39 8.16
N ARG A 61 12.19 -0.94 8.22
CA ARG A 61 11.06 -1.62 7.57
C ARG A 61 9.71 -1.10 8.05
N MET A 62 9.57 -0.87 9.36
CA MET A 62 8.35 -0.25 9.88
C MET A 62 8.14 1.10 9.21
N CYS A 63 9.13 2.00 9.19
CA CYS A 63 9.02 3.29 8.50
C CYS A 63 8.61 3.15 7.02
N LEU A 64 9.19 2.19 6.29
CA LEU A 64 8.81 1.93 4.89
C LEU A 64 7.35 1.52 4.77
N LYS A 65 6.86 0.64 5.65
CA LYS A 65 5.43 0.27 5.70
C LYS A 65 4.52 1.44 6.04
N LEU A 66 4.98 2.37 6.89
CA LEU A 66 4.24 3.58 7.19
C LEU A 66 4.17 4.53 6.00
N ILE A 67 5.25 4.64 5.23
CA ILE A 67 5.26 5.42 3.98
C ILE A 67 4.26 4.82 2.99
N GLU A 68 4.22 3.49 2.84
CA GLU A 68 3.24 2.82 1.96
C GLU A 68 1.79 3.21 2.31
N LEU A 69 1.45 3.43 3.60
CA LEU A 69 0.09 3.86 3.99
C LEU A 69 -0.33 5.22 3.43
N THR A 70 0.62 6.10 3.07
CA THR A 70 0.32 7.43 2.54
C THR A 70 -0.10 7.40 1.07
N LYS A 71 0.30 6.35 0.34
CA LYS A 71 -0.01 6.16 -1.07
C LYS A 71 -0.23 4.66 -1.31
N PRO A 72 -1.46 4.18 -1.12
CA PRO A 72 -1.78 2.79 -1.41
C PRO A 72 -1.54 2.49 -2.89
N GLU A 73 -0.93 1.34 -3.16
CA GLU A 73 -0.62 0.88 -4.51
C GLU A 73 -1.11 -0.55 -4.69
N VAL A 74 -1.50 -0.91 -5.90
CA VAL A 74 -1.83 -2.29 -6.26
C VAL A 74 -0.75 -2.79 -7.19
N VAL A 75 -0.03 -3.82 -6.77
CA VAL A 75 0.99 -4.49 -7.57
C VAL A 75 0.35 -5.72 -8.19
N VAL A 76 0.42 -5.82 -9.52
CA VAL A 76 -0.05 -6.98 -10.27
C VAL A 76 1.17 -7.78 -10.70
N GLU A 77 1.23 -9.05 -10.30
CA GLU A 77 2.27 -9.95 -10.80
C GLU A 77 2.01 -10.25 -12.27
N PRO A 78 3.04 -10.17 -13.14
CA PRO A 78 2.88 -10.52 -14.53
C PRO A 78 2.33 -11.96 -14.66
N PRO A 79 1.19 -12.15 -15.34
CA PRO A 79 0.65 -13.49 -15.50
C PRO A 79 1.59 -14.35 -16.34
N ARG A 80 1.68 -15.64 -15.99
CA ARG A 80 2.36 -16.61 -16.83
C ARG A 80 1.39 -17.06 -17.91
N TRP A 81 1.73 -16.76 -19.17
CA TRP A 81 0.97 -17.23 -20.30
C TRP A 81 1.27 -18.72 -20.51
N PRO A 82 0.25 -19.59 -20.58
CA PRO A 82 0.48 -20.98 -20.95
C PRO A 82 1.09 -21.05 -22.35
N ASP A 83 2.13 -21.86 -22.51
CA ASP A 83 2.88 -21.99 -23.75
C ASP A 83 1.95 -22.23 -24.94
N GLY A 84 2.02 -21.33 -25.93
CA GLY A 84 1.22 -21.40 -27.15
C GLY A 84 -0.15 -20.72 -27.10
N GLY A 85 -0.49 -19.98 -26.04
CA GLY A 85 -1.65 -19.06 -26.03
C GLY A 85 -2.95 -19.74 -26.47
N LYS A 86 -3.19 -20.96 -25.99
CA LYS A 86 -4.36 -21.75 -26.38
C LYS A 86 -5.64 -20.99 -26.07
N LEU A 87 -6.52 -20.88 -27.07
CA LEU A 87 -7.88 -20.37 -26.88
C LEU A 87 -8.55 -21.15 -25.75
N ASN A 88 -9.35 -20.45 -24.93
CA ASN A 88 -10.08 -21.01 -23.79
C ASN A 88 -9.21 -21.56 -22.65
N SER A 89 -7.94 -21.15 -22.56
CA SER A 89 -7.13 -21.39 -21.36
C SER A 89 -7.41 -20.34 -20.28
N SER A 90 -7.37 -20.75 -19.02
CA SER A 90 -7.42 -19.85 -17.87
C SER A 90 -6.05 -19.22 -17.62
N ILE A 91 -6.06 -17.96 -17.18
CA ILE A 91 -4.86 -17.24 -16.76
C ILE A 91 -5.05 -16.84 -15.31
N ASP A 92 -4.11 -17.26 -14.47
CA ASP A 92 -4.08 -16.84 -13.08
C ASP A 92 -3.36 -15.49 -12.97
N VAL A 93 -4.01 -14.54 -12.32
CA VAL A 93 -3.47 -13.20 -12.05
C VAL A 93 -3.45 -13.00 -10.55
N THR A 94 -2.25 -12.75 -10.02
CA THR A 94 -2.04 -12.41 -8.62
C THR A 94 -1.89 -10.90 -8.48
N PHE A 95 -2.62 -10.29 -7.55
CA PHE A 95 -2.44 -8.88 -7.21
C PHE A 95 -2.31 -8.70 -5.71
N HIS A 96 -1.54 -7.72 -5.30
CA HIS A 96 -1.21 -7.40 -3.92
C HIS A 96 -1.53 -5.94 -3.65
N GLY A 97 -2.32 -5.67 -2.61
CA GLY A 97 -2.52 -4.32 -2.10
C GLY A 97 -1.39 -3.94 -1.14
N PHE A 98 -0.70 -2.85 -1.43
CA PHE A 98 0.29 -2.21 -0.56
C PHE A 98 -0.28 -0.93 0.03
N GLY A 99 0.02 -0.65 1.29
CA GLY A 99 -0.43 0.58 1.94
C GLY A 99 -1.93 0.67 2.26
N CYS A 100 -2.70 -0.40 2.05
CA CYS A 100 -4.10 -0.47 2.44
C CYS A 100 -4.33 -1.50 3.55
N ILE A 101 -5.23 -1.20 4.48
CA ILE A 101 -5.65 -2.15 5.53
C ILE A 101 -6.62 -3.19 4.95
N THR A 102 -7.51 -2.74 4.05
CA THR A 102 -8.52 -3.58 3.41
C THR A 102 -8.61 -3.22 1.93
N LEU A 103 -8.57 -4.23 1.06
CA LEU A 103 -8.95 -4.09 -0.35
C LEU A 103 -10.42 -4.48 -0.48
N SER A 104 -11.31 -3.50 -0.60
CA SER A 104 -12.77 -3.72 -0.62
C SER A 104 -13.30 -4.14 -1.99
N ALA A 105 -12.66 -3.66 -3.06
CA ALA A 105 -12.99 -4.03 -4.43
C ALA A 105 -11.75 -3.87 -5.32
N ALA A 106 -11.67 -4.68 -6.36
CA ALA A 106 -10.70 -4.53 -7.45
C ALA A 106 -11.42 -4.77 -8.78
N ARG A 107 -11.08 -3.98 -9.80
CA ARG A 107 -11.60 -4.16 -11.16
C ARG A 107 -10.43 -4.44 -12.10
N LEU A 108 -10.44 -5.63 -12.70
CA LEU A 108 -9.50 -5.98 -13.75
C LEU A 108 -10.10 -5.59 -15.10
N VAL A 109 -9.38 -4.79 -15.88
CA VAL A 109 -9.78 -4.40 -17.24
C VAL A 109 -8.79 -4.99 -18.23
N LEU A 110 -9.26 -5.89 -19.09
CA LEU A 110 -8.49 -6.43 -20.18
C LEU A 110 -8.69 -5.54 -21.41
N VAL A 111 -7.66 -4.80 -21.79
CA VAL A 111 -7.70 -3.96 -22.99
C VAL A 111 -6.77 -4.54 -24.04
N ARG A 112 -7.28 -4.69 -25.27
CA ARG A 112 -6.43 -5.14 -26.38
C ARG A 112 -5.35 -4.11 -26.67
N ARG A 113 -4.11 -4.57 -26.86
CA ARG A 113 -2.94 -3.70 -27.04
C ARG A 113 -3.07 -2.74 -28.23
N ASP A 114 -3.71 -3.18 -29.31
CA ASP A 114 -3.96 -2.38 -30.52
C ASP A 114 -4.92 -1.21 -30.32
N ARG A 115 -5.67 -1.20 -29.21
CA ARG A 115 -6.61 -0.13 -28.85
C ARG A 115 -6.05 0.87 -27.84
N VAL A 116 -4.81 0.69 -27.40
CA VAL A 116 -4.19 1.51 -26.35
C VAL A 116 -2.95 2.17 -26.91
N ALA A 117 -3.01 3.47 -27.17
CA ALA A 117 -1.83 4.27 -27.51
C ALA A 117 -0.93 4.47 -26.28
N ASP A 118 -1.54 4.77 -25.12
CA ASP A 118 -0.86 4.98 -23.84
C ASP A 118 -1.59 4.23 -22.70
N CYS A 119 -0.83 3.52 -21.87
CA CYS A 119 -1.36 2.80 -20.72
C CYS A 119 -1.71 3.73 -19.55
N GLY A 120 -1.10 4.94 -19.48
CA GLY A 120 -1.32 5.89 -18.39
C GLY A 120 -2.76 6.42 -18.31
N THR A 121 -3.49 6.43 -19.42
CA THR A 121 -4.86 6.94 -19.51
C THR A 121 -5.92 5.91 -19.12
N LEU A 122 -5.57 4.62 -19.01
CA LEU A 122 -6.52 3.54 -18.73
C LEU A 122 -7.07 3.58 -17.29
N GLY A 123 -6.32 4.14 -16.34
CA GLY A 123 -6.74 4.28 -14.95
C GLY A 123 -7.70 5.44 -14.67
N LEU A 124 -7.98 6.29 -15.67
CA LEU A 124 -8.82 7.49 -15.53
C LEU A 124 -10.21 7.32 -16.15
N LEU A 125 -10.49 6.18 -16.78
CA LEU A 125 -11.78 5.94 -17.40
C LEU A 125 -12.83 5.61 -16.33
N PRO A 126 -13.94 6.38 -16.24
CA PRO A 126 -15.03 6.03 -15.35
C PRO A 126 -15.61 4.66 -15.73
N PRO A 127 -16.24 3.94 -14.79
CA PRO A 127 -16.91 2.70 -15.11
C PRO A 127 -17.98 2.95 -16.19
N GLU A 128 -17.85 2.28 -17.34
CA GLU A 128 -18.88 2.23 -18.36
C GLU A 128 -20.19 1.74 -17.70
N GLY A 129 -21.12 2.68 -17.49
CA GLY A 129 -22.38 2.42 -16.78
C GLY A 129 -22.89 3.57 -15.93
N GLU A 130 -22.05 4.52 -15.51
CA GLU A 130 -22.55 5.74 -14.87
C GLU A 130 -22.81 6.83 -15.92
N SER A 131 -24.04 6.85 -16.45
CA SER A 131 -24.57 8.01 -17.15
C SER A 131 -24.61 9.18 -16.16
N SER A 132 -23.70 10.13 -16.35
CA SER A 132 -23.78 11.46 -15.74
C SER A 132 -25.06 12.15 -16.22
N SER A 133 -26.16 11.98 -15.48
CA SER A 133 -27.29 12.91 -15.51
C SER A 133 -26.87 14.16 -14.72
N ALA A 134 -26.10 15.01 -15.40
CA ALA A 134 -25.92 16.39 -15.00
C ALA A 134 -26.80 17.24 -15.91
N ASP A 135 -28.11 17.20 -15.66
CA ASP A 135 -29.01 18.25 -16.10
C ASP A 135 -28.84 19.43 -15.13
N LEU A 136 -28.31 20.54 -15.65
CA LEU A 136 -28.52 21.89 -15.16
C LEU A 136 -29.51 22.57 -16.09
#